data_AF-A0AAE0VU19-F1
#
_entry.id   AF-A0AAE0VU19-F1
#
_cell.length_a   1.000
_cell.length_b   1.000
_cell.length_c   1.000
_cell.angle_alpha   90.00
_cell.angle_beta   90.00
_cell.angle_gamma   90.00
#
_symmetry.space_group_name_H-M   'P 1'
#
loop_
_entity.id
_entity.type
_entity.pdbx_description
1 polymer ?
#
loop_
_entity_poly.entity_id
_entity_poly.type
_entity_poly.pdbx_seq_one_letter_code
_entity_poly.pdbx_strand_id
1 'polypeptide(L)'
;MDSQYKDTDDSMWIVNNKDTDDSTWIFSNKDTEDSIWIVNTDASTWIVNNKDTDDSTWVVSNKDTYDSTWILNNKDTDDSAWIVNNKDTDDSTWIVNNKYTEDSRRIVNNKYTDDSTWIVGNKDTDDSTWIVNNKDTDDSTWIVSNKDTEDSTWILKNKDNDDSTWIVNKKILKIPDG
;
A
#
# COMPACT_ATOMS: atom_id res chain seq x y z
N MET A 1 0.16 -15.21 12.13
CA MET A 1 1.47 -15.78 12.50
C MET A 1 2.39 -14.58 12.64
N ASP A 2 3.02 -14.36 13.80
CA ASP A 2 3.84 -13.17 14.04
C ASP A 2 5.30 -13.45 13.68
N SER A 3 5.89 -12.68 12.76
CA SER A 3 7.35 -12.60 12.63
C SER A 3 7.84 -11.38 13.41
N GLN A 4 8.61 -11.60 14.47
CA GLN A 4 9.25 -10.52 15.22
C GLN A 4 10.49 -9.97 14.50
N TYR A 5 10.77 -8.70 14.80
CA TYR A 5 11.88 -7.86 14.33
C TYR A 5 13.16 -8.64 14.04
N LYS A 6 13.72 -8.42 12.84
CA LYS A 6 15.07 -8.87 12.50
C LYS A 6 15.90 -7.66 12.10
N ASP A 7 16.85 -7.30 12.96
CA ASP A 7 18.02 -6.53 12.53
C ASP A 7 18.79 -7.44 11.58
N THR A 8 18.72 -7.16 10.28
CA THR A 8 19.40 -7.93 9.22
C THR A 8 19.78 -6.98 8.12
N ASP A 9 20.99 -7.11 7.57
CA ASP A 9 21.45 -6.27 6.45
C ASP A 9 20.43 -6.39 5.29
N ASP A 10 20.12 -7.62 4.87
CA ASP A 10 19.08 -7.91 3.87
C ASP A 10 18.11 -8.99 4.35
N SER A 11 16.83 -8.84 4.00
CA SER A 11 15.79 -9.83 4.32
C SER A 11 14.88 -10.14 3.12
N MET A 12 14.72 -11.43 2.80
CA MET A 12 13.70 -11.88 1.85
C MET A 12 12.73 -12.87 2.49
N TRP A 13 11.44 -12.61 2.30
CA TRP A 13 10.36 -13.41 2.86
C TRP A 13 9.36 -13.80 1.78
N ILE A 14 9.00 -15.08 1.77
CA ILE A 14 8.00 -15.62 0.85
C ILE A 14 6.94 -16.34 1.68
N VAL A 15 5.70 -15.87 1.59
CA VAL A 15 4.54 -16.50 2.23
C VAL A 15 3.60 -17.00 1.15
N ASN A 16 3.28 -18.29 1.17
CA ASN A 16 2.28 -18.88 0.29
C ASN A 16 1.27 -19.63 1.17
N ASN A 17 0.09 -19.05 1.35
CA ASN A 17 -0.91 -19.56 2.25
C ASN A 17 -2.30 -19.42 1.65
N LYS A 18 -2.75 -20.51 1.02
CA LYS A 18 -4.06 -20.65 0.40
C LYS A 18 -5.00 -21.31 1.39
N ASP A 19 -6.28 -20.97 1.32
CA ASP A 19 -7.34 -21.52 2.18
C ASP A 19 -7.26 -21.09 3.66
N THR A 20 -6.99 -19.82 3.93
CA THR A 20 -7.17 -19.25 5.28
C THR A 20 -8.21 -18.14 5.29
N ASP A 21 -9.41 -18.49 5.71
CA ASP A 21 -10.45 -17.52 6.03
C ASP A 21 -10.04 -16.73 7.29
N ASP A 22 -10.30 -15.43 7.31
CA ASP A 22 -10.23 -14.57 8.49
C ASP A 22 -8.87 -14.48 9.23
N SER A 23 -7.75 -14.62 8.50
CA SER A 23 -6.42 -14.53 9.09
C SER A 23 -5.86 -13.11 9.09
N THR A 24 -5.36 -12.67 10.25
CA THR A 24 -4.53 -11.47 10.37
C THR A 24 -3.04 -11.81 10.35
N TRP A 25 -2.31 -11.13 9.48
CA TRP A 25 -0.87 -11.22 9.37
C TRP A 25 -0.23 -9.87 9.67
N ILE A 26 0.75 -9.88 10.58
CA ILE A 26 1.48 -8.68 10.96
C ILE A 26 2.95 -8.91 10.70
N PHE A 27 3.54 -8.03 9.90
CA PHE A 27 4.96 -7.99 9.64
C PHE A 27 5.51 -6.66 10.10
N SER A 28 6.67 -6.72 10.73
CA SER A 28 7.36 -5.53 11.20
C SER A 28 8.84 -5.68 10.92
N ASN A 29 9.36 -4.70 10.20
CA ASN A 29 10.75 -4.58 9.85
C ASN A 29 11.33 -3.32 10.48
N LYS A 30 12.58 -3.42 10.95
CA LYS A 30 13.28 -2.31 11.58
C LYS A 30 14.76 -2.39 11.28
N ASP A 31 15.43 -1.26 11.12
CA ASP A 31 16.89 -1.13 11.03
C ASP A 31 17.46 -2.12 9.99
N THR A 32 17.04 -1.99 8.73
CA THR A 32 17.27 -2.94 7.63
C THR A 32 17.77 -2.18 6.41
N GLU A 33 18.79 -2.67 5.69
CA GLU A 33 19.17 -2.06 4.41
C GLU A 33 18.10 -2.44 3.38
N ASP A 34 18.04 -3.72 2.99
CA ASP A 34 17.08 -4.16 1.98
C ASP A 34 16.05 -5.15 2.53
N SER A 35 14.79 -5.03 2.09
CA SER A 35 13.76 -6.01 2.42
C SER A 35 12.75 -6.29 1.31
N ILE A 36 12.59 -7.57 0.98
CA ILE A 36 11.67 -8.06 -0.04
C ILE A 36 10.66 -9.03 0.56
N TRP A 37 9.39 -8.76 0.33
CA TRP A 37 8.29 -9.59 0.77
C TRP A 37 7.41 -10.00 -0.40
N ILE A 38 7.22 -11.30 -0.58
CA ILE A 38 6.35 -11.86 -1.61
C ILE A 38 5.29 -12.71 -0.92
N VAL A 39 4.04 -12.32 -1.09
CA VAL A 39 2.89 -12.92 -0.43
C VAL A 39 1.90 -13.40 -1.48
N ASN A 40 1.55 -14.67 -1.41
CA ASN A 40 0.41 -15.26 -2.11
C ASN A 40 -0.54 -15.83 -1.08
N THR A 41 -1.74 -15.27 -0.99
CA THR A 41 -2.67 -15.63 0.07
C THR A 41 -4.10 -15.35 -0.34
N ASP A 42 -5.03 -16.02 0.34
CA ASP A 42 -6.46 -15.69 0.33
C ASP A 42 -6.87 -15.00 1.66
N ALA A 43 -5.92 -14.63 2.51
CA ALA A 43 -6.16 -14.08 3.86
C ALA A 43 -6.72 -12.64 3.85
N SER A 44 -7.47 -12.31 4.90
CA SER A 44 -8.32 -11.12 5.01
C SER A 44 -7.68 -9.89 5.65
N THR A 45 -6.60 -9.98 6.45
CA THR A 45 -5.97 -8.76 6.98
C THR A 45 -4.46 -8.82 7.02
N TRP A 46 -3.82 -7.81 6.45
CA TRP A 46 -2.37 -7.67 6.39
C TRP A 46 -1.95 -6.32 6.94
N ILE A 47 -1.04 -6.34 7.90
CA ILE A 47 -0.44 -5.15 8.49
C ILE A 47 1.06 -5.24 8.33
N VAL A 48 1.64 -4.25 7.68
CA VAL A 48 3.06 -4.15 7.43
C VAL A 48 3.55 -2.84 8.03
N ASN A 49 4.61 -2.93 8.84
CA ASN A 49 5.29 -1.76 9.39
C ASN A 49 6.78 -1.84 9.03
N ASN A 50 7.29 -0.86 8.29
CA ASN A 50 8.72 -0.68 8.08
C ASN A 50 9.18 0.59 8.80
N LYS A 51 10.34 0.52 9.43
CA LYS A 51 10.91 1.63 10.19
C LYS A 51 12.42 1.66 10.06
N ASP A 52 13.01 2.81 9.75
CA ASP A 52 14.47 2.93 9.62
C ASP A 52 14.96 1.88 8.59
N THR A 53 14.47 1.96 7.35
CA THR A 53 14.74 0.98 6.28
C THR A 53 15.20 1.71 5.04
N ASP A 54 16.29 1.30 4.40
CA ASP A 54 16.75 1.95 3.17
C ASP A 54 15.79 1.57 2.02
N ASP A 55 15.73 0.29 1.65
CA ASP A 55 14.89 -0.21 0.57
C ASP A 55 13.86 -1.25 1.03
N SER A 56 12.60 -1.04 0.69
CA SER A 56 11.53 -2.00 0.96
C SER A 56 10.66 -2.31 -0.26
N THR A 57 10.54 -3.58 -0.61
CA THR A 57 9.66 -4.07 -1.67
C THR A 57 8.67 -5.09 -1.14
N TRP A 58 7.41 -4.90 -1.50
CA TRP A 58 6.32 -5.80 -1.13
C TRP A 58 5.50 -6.13 -2.36
N VAL A 59 5.28 -7.42 -2.58
CA VAL A 59 4.49 -7.95 -3.68
C VAL A 59 3.44 -8.88 -3.10
N VAL A 60 2.18 -8.54 -3.33
CA VAL A 60 1.02 -9.27 -2.87
C VAL A 60 0.23 -9.76 -4.07
N SER A 61 -0.16 -11.02 -4.05
CA SER A 61 -1.08 -11.59 -5.03
C SER A 61 -2.19 -12.37 -4.34
N ASN A 62 -3.42 -12.05 -4.71
CA ASN A 62 -4.61 -12.72 -4.21
C ASN A 62 -5.51 -13.12 -5.38
N LYS A 63 -6.20 -14.26 -5.24
CA LYS A 63 -7.11 -14.74 -6.27
C LYS A 63 -8.55 -14.36 -5.95
N ASP A 64 -9.04 -14.71 -4.78
CA ASP A 64 -10.44 -14.50 -4.41
C ASP A 64 -10.46 -14.09 -2.92
N THR A 65 -10.94 -12.88 -2.62
CA THR A 65 -11.05 -12.39 -1.24
C THR A 65 -12.39 -11.78 -0.91
N TYR A 66 -12.89 -12.16 0.26
CA TYR A 66 -14.01 -11.52 0.93
C TYR A 66 -13.45 -10.75 2.14
N ASP A 67 -13.83 -9.48 2.30
CA ASP A 67 -13.43 -8.62 3.42
C ASP A 67 -11.91 -8.52 3.65
N SER A 68 -11.19 -7.84 2.75
CA SER A 68 -9.74 -7.69 2.86
C SER A 68 -9.28 -6.32 3.32
N THR A 69 -8.45 -6.27 4.36
CA THR A 69 -7.81 -5.04 4.84
C THR A 69 -6.29 -5.13 4.70
N TRP A 70 -5.71 -4.13 4.04
CA TRP A 70 -4.28 -4.00 3.87
C TRP A 70 -3.81 -2.68 4.45
N ILE A 71 -2.92 -2.74 5.43
CA ILE A 71 -2.35 -1.59 6.11
C ILE A 71 -0.83 -1.62 5.93
N LEU A 72 -0.28 -0.57 5.33
CA LEU A 72 1.14 -0.36 5.20
C LEU A 72 1.52 0.93 5.92
N ASN A 73 2.48 0.84 6.83
CA ASN A 73 3.09 1.99 7.49
C ASN A 73 4.58 1.99 7.24
N ASN A 74 5.09 3.02 6.57
CA ASN A 74 6.53 3.25 6.42
C ASN A 74 6.91 4.50 7.20
N LYS A 75 8.04 4.42 7.92
CA LYS A 75 8.57 5.53 8.69
C LYS A 75 10.08 5.58 8.57
N ASP A 76 10.63 6.75 8.23
CA ASP A 76 12.07 6.92 8.06
C ASP A 76 12.58 5.86 7.06
N THR A 77 12.10 5.94 5.82
CA THR A 77 12.36 4.94 4.76
C THR A 77 12.83 5.64 3.50
N ASP A 78 13.95 5.24 2.90
CA ASP A 78 14.44 5.94 1.70
C ASP A 78 13.55 5.56 0.51
N ASP A 79 13.54 4.28 0.12
CA ASP A 79 12.73 3.77 -0.98
C ASP A 79 11.69 2.73 -0.54
N SER A 80 10.45 2.92 -1.03
CA SER A 80 9.38 1.93 -0.82
C SER A 80 8.59 1.61 -2.10
N ALA A 81 8.51 0.32 -2.41
CA ALA A 81 7.74 -0.23 -3.52
C ALA A 81 6.69 -1.21 -3.03
N TRP A 82 5.44 -0.99 -3.44
CA TRP A 82 4.33 -1.85 -3.05
C TRP A 82 3.45 -2.21 -4.24
N ILE A 83 3.35 -3.49 -4.52
CA ILE A 83 2.64 -4.03 -5.68
C ILE A 83 1.58 -5.02 -5.20
N VAL A 84 0.35 -4.80 -5.64
CA VAL A 84 -0.79 -5.65 -5.32
C VAL A 84 -1.48 -6.07 -6.60
N ASN A 85 -1.82 -7.35 -6.66
CA ASN A 85 -2.59 -7.90 -7.75
C ASN A 85 -3.71 -8.78 -7.21
N ASN A 86 -4.96 -8.36 -7.37
CA ASN A 86 -6.13 -9.15 -6.97
C ASN A 86 -6.98 -9.47 -8.19
N LYS A 87 -7.52 -10.69 -8.21
CA LYS A 87 -8.43 -11.07 -9.29
C LYS A 87 -9.88 -10.73 -8.92
N ASP A 88 -10.43 -11.29 -7.84
CA ASP A 88 -11.81 -11.02 -7.41
C ASP A 88 -11.80 -10.51 -5.96
N THR A 89 -12.52 -9.43 -5.66
CA THR A 89 -12.55 -8.80 -4.32
C THR A 89 -13.90 -8.15 -4.05
N ASP A 90 -14.65 -8.65 -3.07
CA ASP A 90 -16.01 -8.13 -2.81
C ASP A 90 -15.98 -6.91 -1.88
N ASP A 91 -15.06 -6.89 -0.91
CA ASP A 91 -14.89 -5.77 0.03
C ASP A 91 -13.41 -5.59 0.32
N SER A 92 -12.85 -4.40 0.05
CA SER A 92 -11.46 -4.14 0.42
C SER A 92 -11.14 -2.75 0.91
N THR A 93 -10.28 -2.70 1.92
CA THR A 93 -9.71 -1.47 2.46
C THR A 93 -8.21 -1.48 2.34
N TRP A 94 -7.67 -0.41 1.76
CA TRP A 94 -6.25 -0.23 1.52
C TRP A 94 -5.79 1.06 2.17
N ILE A 95 -5.02 0.95 3.25
CA ILE A 95 -4.50 2.07 4.03
C ILE A 95 -2.99 2.12 3.87
N VAL A 96 -2.46 3.27 3.48
CA VAL A 96 -1.02 3.52 3.48
C VAL A 96 -0.73 4.80 4.21
N ASN A 97 0.30 4.74 5.05
CA ASN A 97 0.82 5.89 5.74
C ASN A 97 2.34 5.92 5.63
N ASN A 98 2.87 6.93 4.96
CA ASN A 98 4.30 7.18 4.83
C ASN A 98 4.67 8.43 5.62
N LYS A 99 5.76 8.33 6.38
CA LYS A 99 6.28 9.45 7.17
C LYS A 99 7.79 9.51 7.02
N TYR A 100 8.31 10.63 6.49
CA TYR A 100 9.73 10.77 6.16
C TYR A 100 10.14 9.67 5.18
N THR A 101 9.74 9.86 3.92
CA THR A 101 10.05 8.90 2.85
C THR A 101 10.59 9.64 1.65
N GLU A 102 11.74 9.26 1.11
CA GLU A 102 12.28 9.91 -0.09
C GLU A 102 11.40 9.52 -1.29
N ASP A 103 11.40 8.24 -1.67
CA ASP A 103 10.62 7.74 -2.79
C ASP A 103 9.60 6.68 -2.39
N SER A 104 8.39 6.81 -2.93
CA SER A 104 7.35 5.79 -2.79
C SER A 104 6.66 5.48 -4.11
N ARG A 105 6.59 4.19 -4.45
CA ARG A 105 5.83 3.70 -5.61
C ARG A 105 4.82 2.64 -5.19
N ARG A 106 3.55 2.89 -5.54
CA ARG A 106 2.46 1.92 -5.34
C ARG A 106 1.77 1.59 -6.65
N ILE A 107 1.58 0.29 -6.87
CA ILE A 107 0.84 -0.24 -8.01
C ILE A 107 -0.20 -1.21 -7.49
N VAL A 108 -1.45 -0.97 -7.85
CA VAL A 108 -2.58 -1.86 -7.57
C VAL A 108 -3.21 -2.23 -8.89
N ASN A 109 -3.47 -3.53 -9.06
CA ASN A 109 -4.24 -4.02 -10.17
C ASN A 109 -5.33 -4.97 -9.67
N ASN A 110 -6.60 -4.58 -9.87
CA ASN A 110 -7.74 -5.43 -9.57
C ASN A 110 -8.51 -5.76 -10.84
N LYS A 111 -9.00 -7.00 -10.97
CA LYS A 111 -9.85 -7.36 -12.12
C LYS A 111 -11.32 -7.09 -11.82
N TYR A 112 -11.83 -7.52 -10.67
CA TYR A 112 -13.18 -7.24 -10.21
C TYR A 112 -13.11 -6.72 -8.77
N THR A 113 -13.86 -5.66 -8.49
CA THR A 113 -13.94 -5.07 -7.15
C THR A 113 -15.34 -4.54 -6.92
N ASP A 114 -16.10 -5.11 -5.99
CA ASP A 114 -17.45 -4.62 -5.72
C ASP A 114 -17.36 -3.36 -4.86
N ASP A 115 -16.82 -3.45 -3.64
CA ASP A 115 -16.61 -2.33 -2.73
C ASP A 115 -15.12 -2.11 -2.42
N SER A 116 -14.62 -0.89 -2.61
CA SER A 116 -13.24 -0.57 -2.20
C SER A 116 -13.01 0.82 -1.62
N THR A 117 -12.19 0.86 -0.57
CA THR A 117 -11.71 2.09 0.04
C THR A 117 -10.19 2.16 0.00
N TRP A 118 -9.69 3.28 -0.51
CA TRP A 118 -8.28 3.58 -0.64
C TRP A 118 -7.96 4.83 0.15
N ILE A 119 -7.09 4.70 1.14
CA ILE A 119 -6.67 5.79 2.02
C ILE A 119 -5.15 5.91 1.96
N VAL A 120 -4.69 7.12 1.70
CA VAL A 120 -3.27 7.43 1.59
C VAL A 120 -2.94 8.66 2.40
N GLY A 121 -2.00 8.51 3.31
CA GLY A 121 -1.40 9.60 4.06
C GLY A 121 0.09 9.66 3.80
N ASN A 122 0.57 10.76 3.23
CA ASN A 122 2.01 11.02 3.14
C ASN A 122 2.35 12.26 3.93
N LYS A 123 3.41 12.19 4.73
CA LYS A 123 3.96 13.33 5.45
C LYS A 123 5.46 13.40 5.22
N ASP A 124 5.91 14.56 4.75
CA ASP A 124 7.32 14.85 4.49
C ASP A 124 7.87 13.78 3.51
N THR A 125 7.41 13.84 2.25
CA THR A 125 7.76 12.86 1.21
C THR A 125 8.24 13.57 -0.03
N ASP A 126 9.36 13.16 -0.61
CA ASP A 126 9.91 13.88 -1.77
C ASP A 126 9.13 13.47 -3.02
N ASP A 127 9.18 12.19 -3.40
CA ASP A 127 8.46 11.64 -4.55
C ASP A 127 7.44 10.56 -4.16
N SER A 128 6.26 10.65 -4.76
CA SER A 128 5.24 9.60 -4.64
C SER A 128 4.53 9.31 -5.95
N THR A 129 4.49 8.03 -6.33
CA THR A 129 3.78 7.55 -7.52
C THR A 129 2.75 6.50 -7.11
N TRP A 130 1.51 6.73 -7.51
CA TRP A 130 0.39 5.87 -7.22
C TRP A 130 -0.34 5.51 -8.51
N ILE A 131 -0.39 4.22 -8.80
CA ILE A 131 -1.04 3.68 -10.00
C ILE A 131 -2.06 2.64 -9.58
N VAL A 132 -3.30 2.85 -10.00
CA VAL A 132 -4.39 1.91 -9.76
C VAL A 132 -5.08 1.62 -11.06
N ASN A 133 -5.16 0.34 -11.40
CA ASN A 133 -5.88 -0.16 -12.55
C ASN A 133 -6.96 -1.13 -12.06
N ASN A 134 -8.23 -0.77 -12.19
CA ASN A 134 -9.32 -1.71 -12.02
C ASN A 134 -10.01 -1.95 -13.36
N LYS A 135 -10.38 -3.19 -13.63
CA LYS A 135 -11.14 -3.50 -14.85
C LYS A 135 -12.62 -3.23 -14.62
N ASP A 136 -13.21 -3.85 -13.61
CA ASP A 136 -14.62 -3.69 -13.26
C ASP A 136 -14.71 -3.26 -11.78
N THR A 137 -15.39 -2.14 -11.49
CA THR A 137 -15.56 -1.62 -10.13
C THR A 137 -16.98 -1.07 -9.90
N ASP A 138 -17.67 -1.51 -8.86
CA ASP A 138 -19.03 -1.03 -8.60
C ASP A 138 -18.99 0.23 -7.73
N ASP A 139 -18.40 0.15 -6.53
CA ASP A 139 -18.31 1.24 -5.56
C ASP A 139 -16.86 1.46 -5.11
N SER A 140 -16.35 2.69 -5.26
CA SER A 140 -15.01 3.03 -4.74
C SER A 140 -14.85 4.40 -4.10
N THR A 141 -14.10 4.45 -3.00
CA THR A 141 -13.73 5.67 -2.32
C THR A 141 -12.21 5.84 -2.29
N TRP A 142 -11.75 7.01 -2.70
CA TRP A 142 -10.36 7.39 -2.73
C TRP A 142 -10.12 8.61 -1.84
N ILE A 143 -9.24 8.46 -0.86
CA ILE A 143 -8.85 9.52 0.07
C ILE A 143 -7.33 9.65 0.03
N VAL A 144 -6.87 10.83 -0.36
CA VAL A 144 -5.45 11.17 -0.41
C VAL A 144 -5.21 12.39 0.47
N SER A 145 -4.26 12.29 1.39
CA SER A 145 -3.83 13.37 2.27
C SER A 145 -2.31 13.48 2.27
N ASN A 146 -1.79 14.48 1.56
CA ASN A 146 -0.35 14.72 1.47
C ASN A 146 0.00 16.03 2.18
N LYS A 147 0.99 15.98 3.07
CA LYS A 147 1.55 17.15 3.75
C LYS A 147 3.04 17.21 3.45
N ASP A 148 3.48 18.36 2.95
CA ASP A 148 4.89 18.63 2.67
C ASP A 148 5.45 17.57 1.70
N THR A 149 4.73 17.38 0.60
CA THR A 149 5.13 16.50 -0.50
C THR A 149 5.54 17.33 -1.70
N GLU A 150 6.77 17.14 -2.19
CA GLU A 150 7.30 17.87 -3.34
C GLU A 150 6.55 17.43 -4.60
N ASP A 151 6.79 16.20 -5.06
CA ASP A 151 6.19 15.64 -6.26
C ASP A 151 5.27 14.45 -5.98
N SER A 152 4.14 14.43 -6.70
CA SER A 152 3.16 13.35 -6.57
C SER A 152 2.44 13.10 -7.88
N THR A 153 2.46 11.85 -8.32
CA THR A 153 1.75 11.38 -9.51
C THR A 153 0.70 10.35 -9.13
N TRP A 154 -0.53 10.58 -9.60
CA TRP A 154 -1.67 9.70 -9.36
C TRP A 154 -2.28 9.30 -10.70
N ILE A 155 -2.34 8.00 -10.97
CA ILE A 155 -2.91 7.43 -12.18
C ILE A 155 -3.98 6.44 -11.77
N LEU A 156 -5.23 6.74 -12.09
CA LEU A 156 -6.34 5.81 -12.00
C LEU A 156 -6.79 5.41 -13.41
N LYS A 157 -6.96 4.11 -13.63
CA LYS A 157 -7.68 3.58 -14.79
C LYS A 157 -8.76 2.61 -14.32
N ASN A 158 -10.01 3.04 -14.39
CA ASN A 158 -11.16 2.14 -14.29
C ASN A 158 -11.81 2.03 -15.66
N LYS A 159 -12.02 0.81 -16.14
CA LYS A 159 -12.63 0.58 -17.44
C LYS A 159 -14.16 0.63 -17.34
N ASP A 160 -14.71 -0.08 -16.36
CA ASP A 160 -16.14 -0.17 -16.09
C ASP A 160 -16.34 0.24 -14.62
N ASN A 161 -17.06 1.34 -14.36
CA ASN A 161 -17.17 1.97 -13.05
C ASN A 161 -18.56 2.59 -12.82
N ASP A 162 -19.27 2.16 -11.79
CA ASP A 162 -20.64 2.63 -11.54
C ASP A 162 -20.68 3.84 -10.60
N ASP A 163 -20.10 3.76 -9.40
CA ASP A 163 -20.11 4.84 -8.40
C ASP A 163 -18.72 5.04 -7.76
N SER A 164 -18.21 6.28 -7.75
CA SER A 164 -16.89 6.57 -7.16
C SER A 164 -16.74 7.97 -6.59
N THR A 165 -16.11 8.03 -5.42
CA THR A 165 -15.83 9.28 -4.68
C THR A 165 -14.33 9.53 -4.54
N TRP A 166 -13.91 10.77 -4.78
CA TRP A 166 -12.52 11.21 -4.69
C TRP A 166 -12.37 12.38 -3.74
N ILE A 167 -11.49 12.25 -2.74
CA ILE A 167 -11.15 13.27 -1.76
C ILE A 167 -9.64 13.44 -1.77
N VAL A 168 -9.17 14.66 -2.08
CA VAL A 168 -7.74 15.00 -2.08
C VAL A 168 -7.49 16.21 -1.20
N ASN A 169 -6.59 16.07 -0.24
CA ASN A 169 -6.10 17.13 0.61
C ASN A 169 -4.58 17.25 0.45
N LYS A 170 -4.09 18.31 -0.19
CA LYS A 170 -2.66 18.58 -0.32
C LYS A 170 -2.32 19.86 0.43
N LYS A 171 -1.45 19.77 1.44
CA LYS A 171 -0.84 20.92 2.11
C LYS A 171 0.60 21.06 1.66
N ILE A 172 0.89 22.13 0.92
CA ILE A 172 2.23 22.48 0.44
C ILE A 172 2.82 23.53 1.39
N LEU A 173 4.02 23.29 1.93
CA LEU A 173 4.82 24.31 2.60
C LEU A 173 5.23 25.37 1.56
N LYS A 174 4.67 26.59 1.67
CA LYS A 174 5.26 27.75 1.01
C LYS A 174 6.51 28.14 1.81
N ILE A 175 7.70 27.91 1.25
CA ILE A 175 8.90 28.60 1.72
C ILE A 175 8.71 30.08 1.34
N PRO A 176 8.72 31.03 2.30
CA PRO A 176 8.67 32.45 1.97
C PRO A 176 9.92 32.80 1.15
N ASP A 177 9.73 33.43 -0.01
CA ASP A 177 10.84 34.07 -0.72
C ASP A 177 11.53 35.03 0.26
N GLY A 178 12.84 34.83 0.46
CA GLY A 178 13.65 35.48 1.49
C GLY A 178 13.70 36.99 1.45
#